data_AF-X6LAH5-F1
#
_entry.id   AF-X6LAH5-F1
#
_cell.length_a   1.000
_cell.length_b   1.000
_cell.length_c   1.000
_cell.angle_alpha   90.00
_cell.angle_beta   90.00
_cell.angle_gamma   90.00
#
_symmetry.space_group_name_H-M   'P 1'
#
loop_
_entity.id
_entity.type
_entity.pdbx_description
1 polymer ?
#
loop_
_entity_poly.entity_id
_entity_poly.type
_entity_poly.pdbx_seq_one_letter_code
_entity_poly.pdbx_strand_id
1 'polypeptide(L)'
;ESEDLKKKLNNRLGAVYSSLHSFVEERKSNNDLISLVLFHWEAEVVAKRERVASGFVQKYCLDKFPPETGTWFGGTTYSAAFEKMKQLINPSDPNTTVIFLTDDDKGDEESISVVKHVKENLQDKFSLWCIKFGGSKETGLDKIVKACNGRLVTQANEIELQQNFEEVSNSLNFSGFFTRTV
;
A
#
# COMPACT_ATOMS: atom_id res chain seq x y z
N GLU A 1 -17.20 29.94 4.66
CA GLU A 1 -15.91 29.73 3.96
C GLU A 1 -14.90 30.69 4.57
N SER A 2 -13.88 30.27 5.32
CA SER A 2 -12.67 29.63 4.78
C SER A 2 -11.94 28.71 5.79
N GLU A 3 -12.65 28.10 6.74
CA GLU A 3 -12.09 26.95 7.48
C GLU A 3 -12.15 25.66 6.65
N ASP A 4 -13.20 25.51 5.83
CA ASP A 4 -13.43 24.29 5.04
C ASP A 4 -12.41 24.09 3.90
N LEU A 5 -11.56 25.07 3.61
CA LEU A 5 -10.38 24.90 2.76
C LEU A 5 -9.16 24.36 3.52
N LYS A 6 -8.92 24.76 4.77
CA LYS A 6 -7.87 24.14 5.60
C LYS A 6 -8.26 22.71 6.00
N LYS A 7 -9.53 22.46 6.30
CA LYS A 7 -10.09 21.12 6.55
C LYS A 7 -9.97 20.12 5.38
N LYS A 8 -9.66 20.60 4.16
CA LYS A 8 -9.41 19.71 3.01
C LYS A 8 -7.96 19.23 2.93
N LEU A 9 -7.00 19.94 3.55
CA LEU A 9 -5.58 19.91 3.22
C LEU A 9 -4.65 20.10 4.46
N ASN A 10 -4.62 19.30 5.53
CA ASN A 10 -5.48 18.23 6.06
C ASN A 10 -6.17 17.28 5.07
N ASN A 11 -5.41 16.73 4.12
CA ASN A 11 -5.89 15.74 3.16
C ASN A 11 -5.47 14.32 3.55
N ARG A 12 -6.34 13.35 3.26
CA ARG A 12 -6.00 11.92 3.27
C ARG A 12 -4.74 11.63 2.44
N LEU A 13 -4.58 12.29 1.30
CA LEU A 13 -3.40 12.14 0.43
C LEU A 13 -2.11 12.66 1.09
N GLY A 14 -2.16 13.79 1.82
CA GLY A 14 -1.01 14.31 2.57
C GLY A 14 -0.66 13.43 3.77
N ALA A 15 -1.66 12.90 4.48
CA ALA A 15 -1.46 11.90 5.53
C ALA A 15 -0.80 10.60 4.99
N VAL A 16 -1.21 10.15 3.80
CA VAL A 16 -0.57 9.03 3.09
C VAL A 16 0.88 9.35 2.73
N TYR A 17 1.16 10.53 2.17
CA TYR A 17 2.54 10.93 1.84
C TYR A 17 3.42 11.11 3.08
N SER A 18 2.87 11.64 4.17
CA SER A 18 3.50 11.76 5.49
C SER A 18 3.87 10.38 6.07
N SER A 19 2.91 9.46 6.11
CA SER A 19 3.14 8.09 6.62
C SER A 19 4.11 7.30 5.75
N LEU A 20 4.00 7.41 4.42
CA LEU A 20 4.95 6.80 3.47
C LEU A 20 6.36 7.40 3.60
N HIS A 21 6.48 8.70 3.89
CA HIS A 21 7.76 9.34 4.12
C HIS A 21 8.45 8.79 5.37
N SER A 22 7.72 8.71 6.49
CA SER A 22 8.24 8.10 7.73
C SER A 22 8.69 6.65 7.50
N PHE A 23 7.87 5.85 6.80
CA PHE A 23 8.23 4.48 6.42
C PHE A 23 9.51 4.41 5.56
N VAL A 24 9.62 5.24 4.51
CA VAL A 24 10.84 5.32 3.67
C VAL A 24 12.06 5.70 4.50
N GLU A 25 11.94 6.68 5.40
CA GLU A 25 13.04 7.16 6.22
C GLU A 25 13.54 6.12 7.23
N GLU A 26 12.65 5.28 7.76
CA GLU A 26 13.00 4.14 8.60
C GLU A 26 13.65 3.01 7.80
N ARG A 27 13.11 2.67 6.63
CA ARG A 27 13.57 1.53 5.81
C ARG A 27 14.88 1.78 5.05
N LYS A 28 15.31 3.03 4.83
CA LYS A 28 16.47 3.38 3.96
C LYS A 28 17.80 2.72 4.36
N SER A 29 18.01 2.41 5.64
CA SER A 29 19.24 1.72 6.11
C SER A 29 19.24 0.22 5.81
N ASN A 30 18.08 -0.37 5.52
CA ASN A 30 17.90 -1.82 5.39
C ASN A 30 18.17 -2.33 3.96
N ASN A 31 18.56 -1.43 3.04
CA ASN A 31 18.84 -1.73 1.64
C ASN A 31 17.63 -2.35 0.88
N ASP A 32 16.42 -2.04 1.32
CA ASP A 32 15.19 -2.49 0.69
C ASP A 32 14.99 -1.91 -0.73
N LEU A 33 14.18 -2.62 -1.52
CA LEU A 33 13.66 -2.13 -2.79
C LEU A 33 12.17 -1.84 -2.64
N ILE A 34 11.74 -0.67 -3.13
CA ILE A 34 10.35 -0.21 -3.14
C ILE A 34 9.85 -0.03 -4.58
N SER A 35 8.59 -0.35 -4.81
CA SER A 35 7.87 0.02 -6.03
C SER A 35 6.59 0.74 -5.63
N LEU A 36 6.11 1.63 -6.49
CA LEU A 36 4.89 2.40 -6.25
C LEU A 36 3.99 2.29 -7.47
N VAL A 37 2.75 1.84 -7.24
CA VAL A 37 1.66 1.82 -8.21
C VAL A 37 0.62 2.82 -7.73
N LEU A 38 0.19 3.74 -8.59
CA LEU A 38 -0.85 4.72 -8.28
C LEU A 38 -2.13 4.45 -9.05
N PHE A 39 -3.26 4.69 -8.39
CA PHE A 39 -4.60 4.52 -8.94
C PHE A 39 -5.01 5.75 -9.74
N HIS A 40 -4.39 5.91 -10.90
CA HIS A 40 -4.68 6.92 -11.92
C HIS A 40 -4.71 6.19 -13.27
N TRP A 41 -5.67 6.51 -14.15
CA TRP A 41 -5.95 5.87 -15.46
C TRP A 41 -5.26 4.51 -15.73
N GLU A 42 -5.97 3.40 -15.49
CA GLU A 42 -5.48 2.01 -15.69
C GLU A 42 -4.35 1.51 -14.76
N ALA A 43 -4.06 2.24 -13.69
CA ALA A 43 -3.00 2.00 -12.71
C ALA A 43 -1.58 2.22 -13.27
N GLU A 44 -0.89 3.25 -12.79
CA GLU A 44 0.44 3.64 -13.25
C GLU A 44 1.54 3.11 -12.33
N VAL A 45 2.58 2.48 -12.90
CA VAL A 45 3.83 2.17 -12.18
C VAL A 45 4.71 3.41 -12.17
N VAL A 46 4.69 4.17 -11.08
CA VAL A 46 5.44 5.43 -10.99
C VAL A 46 6.88 5.28 -10.50
N ALA A 47 7.17 4.16 -9.81
CA ALA A 47 8.49 3.73 -9.35
C ALA A 47 8.61 2.20 -9.44
N LYS A 48 9.71 1.68 -9.99
CA LYS A 48 9.92 0.23 -10.23
C LYS A 48 11.20 -0.27 -9.57
N ARG A 49 11.06 -1.00 -8.47
CA ARG A 49 12.16 -1.65 -7.71
C ARG A 49 13.32 -0.68 -7.42
N GLU A 50 12.98 0.55 -7.06
CA GLU A 50 13.91 1.59 -6.67
C GLU A 50 14.50 1.25 -5.30
N ARG A 51 15.76 1.61 -5.04
CA ARG A 51 16.31 1.51 -3.68
C ARG A 51 15.63 2.53 -2.77
N VAL A 52 15.21 2.11 -1.58
CA VAL A 52 14.67 3.04 -0.58
C VAL A 52 15.75 4.07 -0.20
N ALA A 53 15.43 5.35 -0.38
CA ALA A 53 16.34 6.46 -0.12
C ALA A 53 15.56 7.72 0.26
N SER A 54 16.20 8.62 1.02
CA SER A 54 15.61 9.90 1.39
C SER A 54 15.21 10.72 0.16
N GLY A 55 14.04 11.34 0.22
CA GLY A 55 13.43 12.05 -0.91
C GLY A 55 12.63 11.19 -1.90
N PHE A 56 12.47 9.87 -1.67
CA PHE A 56 11.62 9.02 -2.52
C PHE A 56 10.20 9.59 -2.69
N VAL A 57 9.55 10.01 -1.59
CA VAL A 57 8.20 10.59 -1.61
C VAL A 57 8.15 11.92 -2.36
N GLN A 58 9.20 12.75 -2.26
CA GLN A 58 9.29 13.98 -3.06
C GLN A 58 9.30 13.61 -4.56
N LYS A 59 10.25 12.79 -4.98
CA LYS A 59 10.50 12.42 -6.39
C LYS A 59 9.34 11.69 -7.06
N TYR A 60 8.67 10.78 -6.35
CA TYR A 60 7.69 9.87 -6.96
C TYR A 60 6.24 10.17 -6.60
N CYS A 61 5.98 10.92 -5.52
CA CYS A 61 4.63 11.33 -5.13
C CYS A 61 4.42 12.83 -5.36
N LEU A 62 5.16 13.70 -4.67
CA LEU A 62 4.89 15.15 -4.65
C LEU A 62 5.22 15.84 -5.98
N ASP A 63 6.35 15.52 -6.60
CA ASP A 63 6.79 16.13 -7.87
C ASP A 63 5.90 15.72 -9.05
N LYS A 64 5.31 14.51 -8.99
CA LYS A 64 4.42 13.97 -10.04
C LYS A 64 2.95 14.29 -9.79
N PHE A 65 2.51 14.29 -8.53
CA PHE A 65 1.11 14.42 -8.11
C PHE A 65 0.98 15.40 -6.92
N PRO A 66 1.30 16.69 -7.13
CA PRO A 66 1.27 17.68 -6.06
C PRO A 66 -0.16 17.84 -5.50
N PRO A 67 -0.36 17.79 -4.17
CA PRO A 67 -1.70 17.81 -3.56
C PRO A 67 -2.49 19.09 -3.83
N GLU A 68 -1.81 20.16 -4.23
CA GLU A 68 -2.37 21.49 -4.51
C GLU A 68 -3.07 21.58 -5.87
N THR A 69 -2.73 20.74 -6.86
CA THR A 69 -3.32 20.83 -8.21
C THR A 69 -4.71 20.22 -8.29
N GLY A 70 -5.10 19.36 -7.33
CA GLY A 70 -6.47 18.85 -7.18
C GLY A 70 -6.98 17.94 -8.30
N THR A 71 -6.21 17.72 -9.37
CA THR A 71 -6.63 16.99 -10.57
C THR A 71 -6.16 15.53 -10.55
N TRP A 72 -6.68 14.74 -9.60
CA TRP A 72 -6.71 13.28 -9.77
C TRP A 72 -7.95 12.93 -10.58
N PHE A 73 -7.77 12.64 -11.87
CA PHE A 73 -8.87 12.27 -12.76
C PHE A 73 -8.73 10.82 -13.25
N GLY A 74 -9.82 10.07 -13.16
CA GLY A 74 -9.89 8.67 -13.56
C GLY A 74 -9.71 7.70 -12.41
N GLY A 75 -10.61 6.71 -12.35
CA GLY A 75 -10.44 5.52 -11.52
C GLY A 75 -9.82 4.37 -12.32
N THR A 76 -9.44 3.31 -11.61
CA THR A 76 -9.02 2.04 -12.20
C THR A 76 -9.57 0.89 -11.33
N THR A 77 -9.66 -0.32 -11.89
CA THR A 77 -10.03 -1.50 -11.09
C THR A 77 -8.88 -1.88 -10.16
N TYR A 78 -9.21 -2.54 -9.05
CA TYR A 78 -8.20 -3.13 -8.18
C TYR A 78 -7.38 -4.18 -8.94
N SER A 79 -8.02 -4.91 -9.86
CA SER A 79 -7.38 -5.97 -10.65
C SER A 79 -6.24 -5.46 -11.52
N ALA A 80 -6.43 -4.31 -12.20
CA ALA A 80 -5.40 -3.68 -13.02
C ALA A 80 -4.15 -3.35 -12.18
N ALA A 81 -4.34 -2.75 -11.00
CA ALA A 81 -3.24 -2.43 -10.10
C ALA A 81 -2.58 -3.67 -9.48
N PHE A 82 -3.34 -4.72 -9.16
CA PHE A 82 -2.76 -5.98 -8.69
C PHE A 82 -1.97 -6.70 -9.80
N GLU A 83 -2.36 -6.61 -11.06
CA GLU A 83 -1.55 -7.09 -12.19
C GLU A 83 -0.27 -6.25 -12.37
N LYS A 84 -0.32 -4.92 -12.23
CA LYS A 84 0.91 -4.10 -12.19
C LYS A 84 1.81 -4.52 -11.03
N MET A 85 1.26 -4.73 -9.84
CA MET A 85 1.99 -5.21 -8.65
C MET A 85 2.68 -6.56 -8.93
N LYS A 86 1.96 -7.53 -9.50
CA LYS A 86 2.47 -8.85 -9.87
C LYS A 86 3.64 -8.79 -10.86
N GLN A 87 3.66 -7.81 -11.76
CA GLN A 87 4.77 -7.55 -12.71
C GLN A 87 6.02 -6.92 -12.07
N LEU A 88 5.94 -6.43 -10.82
CA LEU A 88 7.03 -5.78 -10.08
C LEU A 88 7.70 -6.71 -9.06
N ILE A 89 7.01 -7.78 -8.68
CA ILE A 89 7.50 -8.84 -7.81
C ILE A 89 8.63 -9.61 -8.50
N ASN A 90 9.69 -9.89 -7.73
CA ASN A 90 10.75 -10.80 -8.14
C ASN A 90 10.72 -12.02 -7.18
N PRO A 91 10.45 -13.24 -7.66
CA PRO A 91 10.40 -14.44 -6.81
C PRO A 91 11.69 -14.76 -6.03
N SER A 92 12.82 -14.21 -6.49
CA SER A 92 14.13 -14.32 -5.81
C SER A 92 14.26 -13.41 -4.58
N ASP A 93 13.35 -12.45 -4.38
CA ASP A 93 13.36 -11.60 -3.18
C ASP A 93 13.12 -12.47 -1.92
N PRO A 94 13.76 -12.16 -0.78
CA PRO A 94 13.62 -12.97 0.43
C PRO A 94 12.21 -12.87 1.03
N ASN A 95 11.66 -11.65 1.06
CA ASN A 95 10.30 -11.32 1.48
C ASN A 95 9.71 -10.30 0.48
N THR A 96 8.39 -10.26 0.37
CA THR A 96 7.64 -9.30 -0.45
C THR A 96 6.40 -8.88 0.31
N THR A 97 6.30 -7.58 0.63
CA THR A 97 5.15 -6.98 1.30
C THR A 97 4.49 -5.98 0.39
N VAL A 98 3.18 -6.15 0.18
CA VAL A 98 2.34 -5.20 -0.54
C VAL A 98 1.49 -4.44 0.46
N ILE A 99 1.61 -3.11 0.45
CA ILE A 99 0.72 -2.20 1.18
C ILE A 99 -0.27 -1.65 0.16
N PHE A 100 -1.53 -2.07 0.25
CA PHE A 100 -2.62 -1.60 -0.60
C PHE A 100 -3.47 -0.59 0.16
N LEU A 101 -3.53 0.65 -0.33
CA LEU A 101 -4.27 1.75 0.27
C LEU A 101 -5.51 2.06 -0.59
N THR A 102 -6.71 2.18 0.01
CA THR A 102 -7.92 2.56 -0.73
C THR A 102 -8.99 3.20 0.17
N ASP A 103 -9.88 4.01 -0.40
CA ASP A 103 -11.08 4.54 0.26
C ASP A 103 -12.39 3.96 -0.30
N ASP A 104 -12.32 3.06 -1.29
CA ASP A 104 -13.47 2.39 -1.91
C ASP A 104 -13.62 0.93 -1.42
N ASP A 105 -14.84 0.39 -1.54
CA ASP A 105 -15.24 -0.92 -0.99
C ASP A 105 -15.26 -2.05 -2.02
N LYS A 106 -14.96 -1.75 -3.30
CA LYS A 106 -15.14 -2.64 -4.45
C LYS A 106 -14.03 -3.69 -4.59
N GLY A 107 -14.10 -4.76 -3.82
CA GLY A 107 -13.38 -5.99 -4.14
C GLY A 107 -14.02 -6.76 -5.29
N ASP A 108 -13.22 -7.19 -6.26
CA ASP A 108 -13.65 -7.97 -7.43
C ASP A 108 -12.95 -9.34 -7.51
N GLU A 109 -13.53 -10.29 -8.27
CA GLU A 109 -13.04 -11.67 -8.36
C GLU A 109 -11.75 -11.82 -9.19
N GLU A 110 -11.41 -10.85 -10.04
CA GLU A 110 -10.14 -10.83 -10.77
C GLU A 110 -9.01 -10.46 -9.80
N SER A 111 -9.16 -9.40 -9.01
CA SER A 111 -8.25 -9.03 -7.91
C SER A 111 -7.96 -10.18 -6.96
N ILE A 112 -9.00 -10.92 -6.55
CA ILE A 112 -8.88 -12.13 -5.72
C ILE A 112 -7.99 -13.17 -6.39
N SER A 113 -8.21 -13.42 -7.68
CA SER A 113 -7.47 -14.41 -8.48
C SER A 113 -5.99 -14.03 -8.63
N VAL A 114 -5.70 -12.75 -8.88
CA VAL A 114 -4.32 -12.24 -9.01
C VAL A 114 -3.54 -12.36 -7.70
N VAL A 115 -4.14 -11.91 -6.59
CA VAL A 115 -3.52 -11.96 -5.25
C VAL A 115 -3.31 -13.40 -4.78
N LYS A 116 -4.27 -14.30 -5.04
CA LYS A 116 -4.13 -15.73 -4.75
C LYS A 116 -2.96 -16.35 -5.51
N HIS A 117 -2.85 -16.08 -6.82
CA HIS A 117 -1.76 -16.58 -7.65
C HIS A 117 -0.38 -16.08 -7.18
N VAL A 118 -0.28 -14.81 -6.75
CA VAL A 118 0.94 -14.28 -6.15
C VAL A 118 1.29 -15.02 -4.85
N LYS A 119 0.31 -15.28 -3.96
CA LYS A 119 0.53 -16.05 -2.72
C LYS A 119 0.95 -17.49 -3.01
N GLU A 120 0.38 -18.14 -4.02
CA GLU A 120 0.74 -19.52 -4.41
C GLU A 120 2.21 -19.62 -4.88
N ASN A 121 2.68 -18.64 -5.66
CA ASN A 121 4.05 -18.60 -6.17
C ASN A 121 5.11 -18.22 -5.12
N LEU A 122 4.78 -17.29 -4.22
CA LEU A 122 5.72 -16.77 -3.20
C LEU A 122 5.62 -17.49 -1.84
N GLN A 123 4.51 -18.19 -1.59
CA GLN A 123 4.22 -18.88 -0.34
C GLN A 123 4.41 -17.94 0.86
N ASP A 124 5.17 -18.34 1.88
CA ASP A 124 5.33 -17.58 3.13
C ASP A 124 6.16 -16.30 2.98
N LYS A 125 6.81 -16.08 1.83
CA LYS A 125 7.49 -14.82 1.51
C LYS A 125 6.54 -13.66 1.24
N PHE A 126 5.26 -13.92 0.95
CA PHE A 126 4.29 -12.88 0.60
C PHE A 126 3.38 -12.50 1.76
N SER A 127 3.32 -11.18 2.03
CA SER A 127 2.31 -10.55 2.88
C SER A 127 1.59 -9.40 2.15
N LEU A 128 0.28 -9.30 2.39
CA LEU A 128 -0.58 -8.23 1.89
C LEU A 128 -1.23 -7.51 3.07
N TRP A 129 -1.09 -6.19 3.09
CA TRP A 129 -1.74 -5.29 4.03
C TRP A 129 -2.68 -4.38 3.27
N CYS A 130 -3.99 -4.60 3.39
CA CYS A 130 -5.01 -3.72 2.86
C CYS A 130 -5.40 -2.71 3.95
N ILE A 131 -5.18 -1.43 3.70
CA ILE A 131 -5.52 -0.32 4.61
C ILE A 131 -6.65 0.48 3.95
N LYS A 132 -7.83 0.45 4.57
CA LYS A 132 -9.03 1.13 4.09
C LYS A 132 -9.28 2.43 4.86
N PHE A 133 -9.45 3.55 4.15
CA PHE A 133 -9.81 4.85 4.72
C PHE A 133 -11.33 4.98 4.93
N GLY A 134 -11.79 4.95 6.18
CA GLY A 134 -13.19 5.10 6.57
C GLY A 134 -14.09 3.92 6.17
N GLY A 135 -15.41 4.15 6.17
CA GLY A 135 -16.43 3.21 5.72
C GLY A 135 -16.82 2.11 6.73
N SER A 136 -17.64 1.16 6.26
CA SER A 136 -18.07 -0.02 7.03
C SER A 136 -16.94 -1.03 7.25
N LYS A 137 -17.09 -1.87 8.28
CA LYS A 137 -16.22 -3.03 8.55
C LYS A 137 -16.42 -4.17 7.55
N GLU A 138 -17.61 -4.30 6.96
CA GLU A 138 -17.85 -5.23 5.86
C GLU A 138 -17.47 -4.54 4.55
N THR A 139 -16.60 -5.20 3.78
CA THR A 139 -15.95 -4.66 2.58
C THR A 139 -15.80 -5.76 1.52
N GLY A 140 -15.64 -5.39 0.25
CA GLY A 140 -15.17 -6.36 -0.76
C GLY A 140 -13.71 -6.79 -0.55
N LEU A 141 -12.93 -5.99 0.19
CA LEU A 141 -11.51 -6.26 0.49
C LEU A 141 -11.32 -7.52 1.33
N ASP A 142 -12.29 -7.86 2.20
CA ASP A 142 -12.29 -9.06 3.02
C ASP A 142 -11.99 -10.33 2.23
N LYS A 143 -12.56 -10.46 1.01
CA LYS A 143 -12.31 -11.62 0.14
C LYS A 143 -10.88 -11.64 -0.39
N ILE A 144 -10.37 -10.50 -0.87
CA ILE A 144 -9.00 -10.35 -1.41
C ILE A 144 -7.98 -10.72 -0.32
N VAL A 145 -8.18 -10.18 0.89
CA VAL A 145 -7.31 -10.41 2.04
C VAL A 145 -7.33 -11.87 2.49
N LYS A 146 -8.52 -12.50 2.55
CA LYS A 146 -8.66 -13.93 2.88
C LYS A 146 -8.00 -14.84 1.83
N ALA A 147 -7.98 -14.45 0.56
CA ALA A 147 -7.39 -15.25 -0.52
C ALA A 147 -5.87 -15.45 -0.42
N CYS A 148 -5.16 -14.61 0.36
CA CYS A 148 -3.72 -14.75 0.59
C CYS A 148 -3.30 -14.83 2.07
N ASN A 149 -4.26 -14.97 3.01
CA ASN A 149 -4.04 -14.79 4.46
C ASN A 149 -3.37 -13.43 4.81
N GLY A 150 -3.78 -12.36 4.12
CA GLY A 150 -3.31 -11.00 4.40
C GLY A 150 -3.96 -10.39 5.66
N ARG A 151 -3.70 -9.10 5.87
CA ARG A 151 -4.33 -8.30 6.93
C ARG A 151 -5.15 -7.16 6.33
N LEU A 152 -6.39 -7.00 6.81
CA LEU A 152 -7.24 -5.83 6.55
C LEU A 152 -7.21 -4.93 7.77
N VAL A 153 -7.00 -3.63 7.56
CA VAL A 153 -7.12 -2.61 8.61
C VAL A 153 -8.02 -1.48 8.13
N THR A 154 -9.04 -1.14 8.90
CA THR A 154 -9.91 0.02 8.69
C THR A 154 -9.41 1.20 9.49
N GLN A 155 -9.46 2.41 8.94
CA GLN A 155 -8.82 3.60 9.49
C GLN A 155 -9.76 4.79 9.61
N ALA A 156 -9.72 5.47 10.75
CA ALA A 156 -10.52 6.67 11.02
C ALA A 156 -9.73 7.98 10.86
N ASN A 157 -8.40 7.98 11.03
CA ASN A 157 -7.57 9.19 11.03
C ASN A 157 -6.09 8.95 10.65
N GLU A 158 -5.29 10.02 10.62
CA GLU A 158 -3.86 10.01 10.25
C GLU A 158 -2.95 9.33 11.29
N ILE A 159 -3.27 9.40 12.59
CA ILE A 159 -2.43 8.81 13.65
C ILE A 159 -2.45 7.29 13.53
N GLU A 160 -3.64 6.72 13.35
CA GLU A 160 -3.79 5.28 13.09
C GLU A 160 -3.04 4.87 11.80
N LEU A 161 -3.01 5.73 10.78
CA LEU A 161 -2.33 5.42 9.52
C LEU A 161 -0.82 5.31 9.72
N GLN A 162 -0.22 6.24 10.46
CA GLN A 162 1.19 6.18 10.85
C GLN A 162 1.49 4.90 11.63
N GLN A 163 0.67 4.58 12.64
CA GLN A 163 0.80 3.34 13.43
C GLN A 163 0.76 2.07 12.56
N ASN A 164 -0.07 2.03 11.51
CA ASN A 164 -0.07 0.89 10.58
C ASN A 164 1.20 0.79 9.74
N PHE A 165 1.75 1.92 9.28
CA PHE A 165 3.03 1.91 8.56
C PHE A 165 4.19 1.48 9.48
N GLU A 166 4.17 1.87 10.75
CA GLU A 166 5.10 1.37 11.79
C GLU A 166 4.91 -0.14 12.02
N GLU A 167 3.68 -0.64 12.16
CA GLU A 167 3.41 -2.08 12.29
C GLU A 167 3.90 -2.88 11.07
N VAL A 168 3.72 -2.37 9.85
CA VAL A 168 4.25 -2.97 8.63
C VAL A 168 5.79 -2.99 8.66
N SER A 169 6.45 -1.88 9.00
CA SER A 169 7.90 -1.82 9.07
C SER A 169 8.47 -2.79 10.12
N ASN A 170 7.83 -2.86 11.29
CA ASN A 170 8.18 -3.83 12.33
C ASN A 170 8.03 -5.28 11.83
N SER A 171 6.97 -5.60 11.08
CA SER A 171 6.80 -6.93 10.49
C SER A 171 7.89 -7.29 9.47
N LEU A 172 8.44 -6.30 8.75
CA LEU A 172 9.57 -6.46 7.82
C LEU A 172 10.92 -6.62 8.54
N ASN A 173 11.06 -6.12 9.77
CA ASN A 173 12.25 -6.31 10.61
C ASN A 173 12.28 -7.70 11.28
N PHE A 174 11.12 -8.35 11.45
CA PHE A 174 11.02 -9.68 12.06
C PHE A 174 11.32 -10.82 11.06
N SER A 175 12.60 -11.02 10.73
CA SER A 175 13.11 -12.27 10.15
C SER A 175 13.29 -13.37 11.23
N GLY A 176 12.32 -13.51 12.12
CA GLY A 176 12.40 -14.32 13.35
C GLY A 176 11.39 -15.47 13.41
N PHE A 177 11.91 -16.69 13.55
CA PHE A 177 11.21 -17.96 13.76
C PHE A 177 9.84 -17.90 14.44
N PHE A 178 8.82 -18.46 13.78
CA PHE A 178 7.58 -18.92 14.42
C PHE A 178 7.47 -20.45 14.35
N THR A 179 8.11 -21.15 15.29
CA THR A 179 7.79 -22.56 15.58
C THR A 179 6.69 -22.58 16.63
N ARG A 180 5.42 -22.64 16.21
CA ARG A 180 4.32 -22.92 17.14
C ARG A 180 4.14 -24.43 17.26
N THR A 181 4.91 -25.05 18.16
CA THR A 181 4.61 -26.41 18.63
C THR A 181 3.27 -26.39 19.35
N VAL A 182 2.41 -27.35 19.04
CA VAL A 182 1.11 -27.58 19.70
C VAL A 182 1.30 -28.53 20.87
#